data_AF-A0A7S2AGM4-F1
#
_entry.id   AF-A0A7S2AGM4-F1
#
_cell.length_a   1.000
_cell.length_b   1.000
_cell.length_c   1.000
_cell.angle_alpha   90.00
_cell.angle_beta   90.00
_cell.angle_gamma   90.00
#
_symmetry.space_group_name_H-M   'P 1'
#
loop_
_entity.id
_entity.type
_entity.pdbx_description
1 polymer ?
#
loop_
_entity_poly.entity_id
_entity_poly.type
_entity_poly.pdbx_seq_one_letter_code
_entity_poly.pdbx_strand_id
1 'polypeptide(L)'
;FFIAYPILYHMHGEDNGHMEDPFDTFEMLKNSSALQVMVAVYLFSCGTFNMTGIAVSSVLSGVHRMMFDASRTMVIWAFGLYVHYFWDPDSPFGEVLTSYSGLQLFGFLVLVSGQAIYGEIIKVP
;
A
#
# COMPACT_ATOMS: atom_id res chain seq x y z
N PHE A 1 20.37 3.91 -5.34
CA PHE A 1 20.41 4.92 -4.28
C PHE A 1 21.66 5.79 -4.32
N PHE A 2 22.86 5.28 -4.04
CA PHE A 2 24.10 6.11 -4.02
C PHE A 2 24.47 6.80 -5.35
N ILE A 3 24.04 6.27 -6.50
CA ILE A 3 24.30 6.86 -7.83
C ILE A 3 23.09 7.64 -8.35
N ALA A 4 21.88 7.19 -8.05
CA ALA A 4 20.65 7.78 -8.59
C ALA A 4 20.33 9.15 -7.99
N TYR A 5 20.44 9.29 -6.66
CA TYR A 5 20.15 10.56 -5.98
C TYR A 5 21.05 11.73 -6.40
N PRO A 6 22.39 11.60 -6.48
CA PRO A 6 23.21 12.73 -6.90
C PRO A 6 22.95 13.14 -8.35
N ILE A 7 22.56 12.19 -9.22
CA ILE A 7 22.17 12.47 -10.60
C ILE A 7 20.83 13.23 -10.64
N LEU A 8 19.82 12.76 -9.90
CA LEU A 8 18.50 13.40 -9.83
C LEU A 8 18.56 14.79 -9.20
N TYR A 9 19.45 14.99 -8.22
CA TYR A 9 19.73 16.32 -7.69
C TYR A 9 20.32 17.25 -8.76
N HIS A 10 21.17 16.77 -9.66
CA HIS A 10 21.76 17.63 -10.71
C HIS A 10 20.84 17.87 -11.92
N MET A 11 19.73 17.14 -12.02
CA MET A 11 18.75 17.34 -13.09
C MET A 11 17.75 18.41 -12.68
N HIS A 12 17.49 19.36 -13.60
CA HIS A 12 16.50 20.40 -13.38
C HIS A 12 15.10 19.79 -13.26
N GLY A 13 14.42 20.09 -12.15
CA GLY A 13 13.05 19.67 -11.87
C GLY A 13 12.24 20.76 -11.17
N GLU A 14 10.98 20.46 -10.87
CA GLU A 14 10.02 21.41 -10.29
C GLU A 14 10.23 21.65 -8.78
N ASP A 15 11.03 20.82 -8.10
CA ASP A 15 11.20 20.86 -6.65
C ASP A 15 12.50 21.60 -6.28
N ASN A 16 12.39 22.90 -5.98
CA ASN A 16 13.53 23.80 -5.74
C ASN A 16 14.59 23.85 -6.87
N GLY A 17 14.20 23.54 -8.10
CA GLY A 17 15.11 23.52 -9.26
C GLY A 17 15.85 22.20 -9.46
N HIS A 18 15.53 21.19 -8.64
CA HIS A 18 16.05 19.83 -8.71
C HIS A 18 14.91 18.84 -8.98
N MET A 19 15.21 17.66 -9.53
CA MET A 19 14.20 16.60 -9.71
C MET A 19 13.84 15.92 -8.38
N GLU A 20 14.80 15.78 -7.47
CA GLU A 20 14.58 15.30 -6.11
C GLU A 20 15.57 15.99 -5.16
N ASP A 21 15.07 16.70 -4.14
CA ASP A 21 15.88 17.28 -3.07
C ASP A 21 15.60 16.59 -1.71
N PRO A 22 16.47 15.65 -1.29
CA PRO A 22 16.30 14.98 -0.01
C PRO A 22 16.50 15.94 1.17
N PHE A 23 17.31 17.01 1.02
CA PHE A 23 17.56 17.95 2.12
C PHE A 23 16.31 18.78 2.41
N ASP A 24 15.61 19.23 1.39
CA ASP A 24 14.33 19.92 1.55
C ASP A 24 13.27 19.00 2.17
N THR A 25 13.20 17.75 1.71
CA THR A 25 12.32 16.73 2.31
C THR A 25 12.56 16.55 3.81
N PHE A 26 13.82 16.56 4.25
CA PHE A 26 14.16 16.48 5.68
C PHE A 26 13.73 17.74 6.44
N GLU A 27 13.82 18.93 5.85
CA GLU A 27 13.36 20.15 6.51
C GLU A 27 11.83 20.24 6.57
N MET A 28 11.12 19.82 5.52
CA MET A 28 9.66 19.65 5.56
C MET A 28 9.22 18.69 6.66
N LEU A 29 9.96 17.60 6.84
CA LEU A 29 9.71 16.63 7.90
C LEU A 29 9.98 17.20 9.28
N LYS A 30 11.05 17.97 9.50
CA LYS A 30 11.31 18.61 10.80
C LYS A 30 10.28 19.66 11.16
N ASN A 31 9.79 20.42 10.18
CA ASN A 31 8.91 21.56 10.42
C ASN A 31 7.44 21.15 10.63
N SER A 32 7.00 20.02 10.08
CA SER A 32 5.60 19.56 10.20
C SER A 32 5.44 18.39 11.19
N SER A 33 4.90 18.67 12.37
CA SER A 33 4.60 17.65 13.38
C SER A 33 3.57 16.63 12.91
N ALA A 34 2.58 17.05 12.10
CA ALA A 34 1.62 16.14 11.49
C ALA A 34 2.29 15.15 10.53
N LEU A 35 3.24 15.61 9.71
CA LEU A 35 3.98 14.75 8.79
C LEU A 35 4.85 13.74 9.56
N GLN A 36 5.50 14.16 10.65
CA GLN A 36 6.30 13.26 11.49
C GLN A 36 5.46 12.13 12.07
N VAL A 37 4.27 12.43 12.59
CA VAL A 37 3.36 11.41 13.13
C VAL A 37 2.93 10.44 12.03
N MET A 38 2.57 10.94 10.84
CA MET A 38 2.20 10.09 9.71
C MET A 38 3.35 9.17 9.27
N VAL A 39 4.57 9.70 9.20
CA VAL A 39 5.78 8.91 8.88
C VAL A 39 6.06 7.87 9.96
N ALA A 40 5.94 8.22 11.25
CA ALA A 40 6.15 7.28 12.35
C ALA A 40 5.13 6.13 12.31
N VAL A 41 3.84 6.43 12.09
CA VAL A 41 2.77 5.43 11.93
C VAL A 41 3.05 4.55 10.71
N TYR A 42 3.47 5.14 9.59
CA TYR A 42 3.84 4.40 8.39
C TYR A 42 5.01 3.44 8.63
N LEU A 43 6.09 3.89 9.28
CA LEU A 43 7.24 3.05 9.62
C LEU A 43 6.85 1.92 10.58
N PHE A 44 6.03 2.22 11.59
CA PHE A 44 5.50 1.22 12.50
C PHE A 44 4.63 0.17 11.78
N SER A 45 3.76 0.62 10.87
CA SER A 45 2.94 -0.25 10.03
C SER A 45 3.79 -1.15 9.13
N CYS A 46 4.82 -0.58 8.48
CA CYS A 46 5.75 -1.36 7.67
C CYS A 46 6.54 -2.38 8.52
N GLY A 47 7.00 -1.98 9.70
CA GLY A 47 7.70 -2.85 10.63
C GLY A 47 6.83 -4.02 11.08
N THR A 48 5.60 -3.75 11.53
CA THR A 48 4.65 -4.78 11.94
C THR A 48 4.25 -5.69 10.78
N PHE A 49 4.04 -5.15 9.57
CA PHE A 49 3.79 -5.96 8.37
C PHE A 49 4.95 -6.94 8.10
N ASN A 50 6.19 -6.47 8.16
CA ASN A 50 7.36 -7.33 7.98
C ASN A 50 7.49 -8.39 9.08
N MET A 51 7.25 -8.02 10.34
CA MET A 51 7.26 -8.96 11.47
C MET A 51 6.18 -10.04 11.34
N THR A 52 4.94 -9.65 11.01
CA THR A 52 3.85 -10.59 10.72
C THR A 52 4.20 -11.47 9.53
N GLY A 53 4.84 -10.92 8.50
CA GLY A 53 5.30 -11.69 7.34
C GLY A 53 6.33 -12.77 7.70
N ILE A 54 7.22 -12.51 8.67
CA ILE A 54 8.17 -13.52 9.19
C ILE A 54 7.44 -14.55 10.07
N ALA A 55 6.55 -14.09 10.95
CA ALA A 55 5.75 -14.95 11.82
C ALA A 55 4.87 -15.93 11.02
N VAL A 56 4.18 -15.44 9.99
CA VAL A 56 3.35 -16.27 9.09
C VAL A 56 4.21 -17.31 8.37
N SER A 57 5.38 -16.93 7.83
CA SER A 57 6.29 -17.90 7.20
C SER A 57 6.84 -18.95 8.18
N SER A 58 6.90 -18.64 9.47
CA SER A 58 7.41 -19.56 10.50
C SER A 58 6.37 -20.56 11.01
N VAL A 59 5.08 -20.19 10.94
CA VAL A 59 3.96 -21.00 11.44
C VAL A 59 3.22 -21.70 10.29
N LEU A 60 3.31 -21.17 9.08
CA LEU A 60 2.41 -21.49 7.97
C LEU A 60 3.17 -21.51 6.63
N SER A 61 2.76 -22.39 5.72
CA SER A 61 3.42 -22.53 4.40
C SER A 61 3.36 -21.23 3.58
N GLY A 62 4.25 -21.07 2.60
CA GLY A 62 4.34 -19.86 1.75
C GLY A 62 3.04 -19.43 1.07
N VAL A 63 2.03 -20.31 1.07
CA VAL A 63 0.65 -20.04 0.64
C VAL A 63 0.02 -18.86 1.38
N HIS A 64 0.13 -18.81 2.72
CA HIS A 64 -0.55 -17.77 3.50
C HIS A 64 0.10 -16.42 3.34
N ARG A 65 1.42 -16.39 3.11
CA ARG A 65 2.13 -15.16 2.74
C ARG A 65 1.62 -14.62 1.40
N MET A 66 1.43 -15.48 0.41
CA MET A 66 0.85 -15.08 -0.88
C MET A 66 -0.62 -14.60 -0.73
N MET A 67 -1.39 -15.16 0.19
CA MET A 67 -2.75 -14.67 0.50
C MET A 67 -2.74 -13.25 1.05
N PHE A 68 -1.84 -12.93 1.99
CA PHE A 68 -1.74 -11.58 2.56
C PHE A 68 -1.24 -10.54 1.54
N ASP A 69 -0.32 -10.93 0.66
CA ASP A 69 0.14 -10.05 -0.40
C ASP A 69 -0.98 -9.75 -1.41
N ALA A 70 -1.79 -10.75 -1.74
CA ALA A 70 -2.93 -10.57 -2.63
C ALA A 70 -4.06 -9.75 -1.98
N SER A 71 -4.32 -9.94 -0.68
CA SER A 71 -5.36 -9.19 0.05
C SER A 71 -5.07 -7.70 0.18
N ARG A 72 -3.78 -7.30 0.16
CA ARG A 72 -3.38 -5.88 0.17
C ARG A 72 -4.11 -5.07 -0.89
N THR A 73 -4.16 -5.58 -2.12
CA THR A 73 -4.78 -4.87 -3.25
C THR A 73 -6.29 -4.65 -3.02
N MET A 74 -6.97 -5.64 -2.45
CA MET A 74 -8.38 -5.56 -2.08
C MET A 74 -8.63 -4.56 -0.94
N VAL A 75 -7.77 -4.56 0.08
CA VAL A 75 -7.89 -3.64 1.22
C VAL A 75 -7.67 -2.20 0.76
N ILE A 76 -6.71 -1.95 -0.12
CA ILE A 76 -6.47 -0.61 -0.69
C ILE A 76 -7.70 -0.14 -1.48
N TRP A 77 -8.25 -1.02 -2.33
CA TRP A 77 -9.46 -0.71 -3.09
C TRP A 77 -10.65 -0.38 -2.18
N ALA A 78 -10.89 -1.20 -1.16
CA ALA A 78 -11.97 -0.95 -0.19
C ALA A 78 -11.76 0.36 0.58
N PHE A 79 -10.52 0.68 0.94
CA PHE A 79 -10.18 1.95 1.58
C PHE A 79 -10.39 3.14 0.63
N GLY A 80 -10.04 3.02 -0.66
CA GLY A 80 -10.31 4.04 -1.68
C GLY A 80 -11.80 4.35 -1.80
N LEU A 81 -12.65 3.32 -1.85
CA LEU A 81 -14.10 3.49 -1.80
C LEU A 81 -14.55 4.18 -0.49
N TYR A 82 -14.02 3.73 0.65
CA TYR A 82 -14.37 4.30 1.94
C TYR A 82 -14.06 5.81 2.02
N VAL A 83 -12.87 6.22 1.55
CA VAL A 83 -12.46 7.62 1.53
C VAL A 83 -13.42 8.45 0.68
N HIS A 84 -13.76 7.98 -0.53
CA HIS A 84 -14.66 8.71 -1.43
C HIS A 84 -16.08 8.86 -0.85
N TYR A 85 -16.64 7.82 -0.23
CA TYR A 85 -18.04 7.87 0.22
C TYR A 85 -18.24 8.41 1.65
N PHE A 86 -17.25 8.30 2.53
CA PHE A 86 -17.44 8.59 3.96
C PHE A 86 -16.53 9.69 4.51
N TRP A 87 -15.39 9.97 3.88
CA TRP A 87 -14.40 10.90 4.44
C TRP A 87 -14.28 12.19 3.64
N ASP A 88 -14.00 12.08 2.35
CA ASP A 88 -13.76 13.23 1.48
C ASP A 88 -14.20 12.90 0.03
N PRO A 89 -15.43 13.27 -0.35
CA PRO A 89 -15.99 12.99 -1.67
C PRO A 89 -15.27 13.69 -2.82
N ASP A 90 -14.64 14.84 -2.56
CA ASP A 90 -13.94 15.63 -3.57
C ASP A 90 -12.43 15.30 -3.63
N SER A 91 -11.97 14.40 -2.74
CA SER A 91 -10.59 13.97 -2.70
C SER A 91 -10.20 13.19 -3.97
N PRO A 92 -9.07 13.54 -4.62
CA PRO A 92 -8.55 12.80 -5.76
C PRO A 92 -8.01 11.41 -5.37
N PHE A 93 -7.94 11.09 -4.06
CA PHE A 93 -7.41 9.83 -3.55
C PHE A 93 -8.51 8.78 -3.32
N GLY A 94 -9.78 9.16 -3.40
CA GLY A 94 -10.92 8.24 -3.29
C GLY A 94 -11.23 7.54 -4.62
N GLU A 95 -11.63 6.28 -4.58
CA GLU A 95 -12.08 5.53 -5.76
C GLU A 95 -13.60 5.64 -5.89
N VAL A 96 -14.08 5.98 -7.09
CA VAL A 96 -15.52 6.09 -7.39
C VAL A 96 -16.03 4.72 -7.85
N LEU A 97 -17.23 4.31 -7.42
CA LEU A 97 -17.87 3.14 -8.01
C LEU A 97 -18.25 3.43 -9.46
N THR A 98 -17.60 2.72 -10.37
CA THR A 98 -17.92 2.75 -11.81
C THR A 98 -18.59 1.44 -12.23
N SER A 99 -19.11 1.39 -13.45
CA SER A 99 -19.68 0.14 -14.01
C SER A 99 -18.67 -1.03 -14.03
N TYR A 100 -17.36 -0.74 -13.99
CA TYR A 100 -16.30 -1.74 -13.94
C TYR A 100 -15.92 -2.19 -12.51
N SER A 101 -16.38 -1.49 -11.47
CA SER A 101 -16.11 -1.88 -10.08
C SER A 101 -16.73 -3.24 -9.72
N GLY A 102 -17.81 -3.64 -10.40
CA GLY A 102 -18.34 -5.01 -10.29
C GLY A 102 -17.37 -6.08 -10.79
N LEU A 103 -16.59 -5.79 -11.85
CA LEU A 103 -15.56 -6.70 -12.36
C LEU A 103 -14.36 -6.80 -11.40
N GLN A 104 -13.96 -5.67 -10.79
CA GLN A 104 -12.92 -5.66 -9.75
C GLN A 104 -13.35 -6.52 -8.55
N LEU A 105 -14.57 -6.32 -8.05
CA LEU A 105 -15.12 -7.11 -6.94
C LEU A 105 -15.17 -8.61 -7.28
N PHE A 106 -15.61 -8.95 -8.50
CA PHE A 106 -15.58 -10.33 -8.97
C PHE A 106 -14.14 -10.90 -8.99
N GLY A 107 -13.17 -10.14 -9.48
CA GLY A 107 -11.75 -10.52 -9.45
C GLY A 107 -11.24 -10.80 -8.04
N PHE A 108 -11.63 -9.96 -7.07
CA PHE A 108 -11.30 -10.18 -5.66
C PHE A 108 -11.95 -11.44 -5.07
N LEU A 109 -13.20 -11.74 -5.42
CA LEU A 109 -13.89 -12.97 -5.00
C LEU A 109 -13.25 -14.24 -5.58
N VAL A 110 -12.90 -14.21 -6.86
CA VAL A 110 -12.17 -15.31 -7.52
C VAL A 110 -10.80 -15.49 -6.85
N LEU A 111 -10.12 -14.40 -6.51
CA LEU A 111 -8.84 -14.45 -5.84
C LEU A 111 -8.97 -15.09 -4.45
N VAL A 112 -9.91 -14.64 -3.62
CA VAL A 112 -10.11 -15.19 -2.25
C VAL A 112 -10.52 -16.65 -2.29
N SER A 113 -11.41 -17.03 -3.20
CA SER A 113 -11.84 -18.43 -3.35
C SER A 113 -10.70 -19.33 -3.85
N GLY A 114 -9.93 -18.89 -4.83
CA GLY A 114 -8.75 -19.63 -5.32
C GLY A 114 -7.70 -19.82 -4.22
N GLN A 115 -7.48 -18.79 -3.41
CA GLN A 115 -6.63 -18.89 -2.22
C GLN A 115 -7.21 -19.90 -1.22
N ALA A 116 -8.50 -19.82 -0.85
CA ALA A 116 -9.12 -20.72 0.12
C ALA A 116 -9.09 -22.21 -0.30
N ILE A 117 -9.23 -22.49 -1.60
CA ILE A 117 -9.07 -23.84 -2.17
C ILE A 117 -7.62 -24.30 -2.05
N TYR A 118 -6.67 -23.45 -2.43
CA TYR A 118 -5.24 -23.77 -2.39
C TYR A 118 -4.68 -23.93 -0.97
N GLY A 119 -5.27 -23.22 0.01
CA GLY A 119 -4.96 -23.39 1.43
C GLY A 119 -5.55 -24.65 2.07
N GLU A 120 -6.21 -25.51 1.29
CA GLU A 120 -6.97 -26.70 1.75
C GLU A 120 -8.04 -26.39 2.83
N ILE A 121 -8.37 -25.12 3.03
CA ILE A 121 -9.41 -24.67 3.95
C ILE A 121 -10.78 -25.19 3.46
N ILE A 122 -10.96 -25.20 2.14
CA ILE A 122 -12.13 -25.77 1.47
C ILE A 122 -11.69 -27.03 0.74
N LYS A 123 -12.08 -28.20 1.27
CA LYS A 123 -11.95 -29.48 0.57
C LYS A 123 -13.04 -29.59 -0.48
N VAL A 124 -12.67 -29.29 -1.72
CA VAL A 124 -13.47 -29.61 -2.91
C VAL A 124 -13.37 -31.14 -3.14
N PRO A 125 -14.47 -31.84 -3.45
CA PRO A 125 -14.47 -33.30 -3.66
C PRO A 125 -13.58 -33.76 -4.81
#